data_AF-A0A165CGG0-F1
#
_entry.id   AF-A0A165CGG0-F1
#
_cell.length_a   1.000
_cell.length_b   1.000
_cell.length_c   1.000
_cell.angle_alpha   90.00
_cell.angle_beta   90.00
_cell.angle_gamma   90.00
#
_symmetry.space_group_name_H-M   'P 1'
#
loop_
_entity.id
_entity.type
_entity.pdbx_description
1 polymer ?
#
loop_
_entity_poly.entity_id
_entity_poly.type
_entity_poly.pdbx_seq_one_letter_code
_entity_poly.pdbx_strand_id
1 'polypeptide(L)'
;MKFHNHTVFLDNHRQQLITQVTDLEKMVAALTAEMKELVEDYRQNIEAQVTTLDEHDVEIRMTGRKARQGGDNVADTDDDNEEPSFGRKGKGVKIDQPEKYGSNKDGVNLDDWLEQVMLWLKYTRHTKDESKIMSTLLLLKGGAHKSMQHWITEINENNKAPGTWVEFITELCTAYESIDKDKKK
;
A
#
# COMPACT_ATOMS: atom_id res chain seq x y z
N MET A 1 -23.01 49.07 38.52
CA MET A 1 -23.09 47.61 38.73
C MET A 1 -23.21 46.78 37.43
N LYS A 2 -24.01 47.17 36.42
CA LYS A 2 -24.23 46.34 35.21
C LYS A 2 -22.97 46.04 34.37
N PHE A 3 -22.05 46.99 34.22
CA PHE A 3 -20.81 46.78 33.45
C PHE A 3 -19.87 45.74 34.07
N HIS A 4 -19.77 45.72 35.40
CA HIS A 4 -18.88 44.81 36.12
C HIS A 4 -19.31 43.34 35.98
N ASN A 5 -20.63 43.08 35.96
CA ASN A 5 -21.13 41.72 35.77
C ASN A 5 -20.89 41.19 34.34
N HIS A 6 -20.94 42.06 33.33
CA HIS A 6 -20.70 41.66 31.95
C HIS A 6 -19.22 41.32 31.71
N THR A 7 -18.30 42.10 32.28
CA THR A 7 -16.86 41.83 32.17
C THR A 7 -16.47 40.53 32.85
N VAL A 8 -17.02 40.24 34.04
CA VAL A 8 -16.74 38.99 34.76
C VAL A 8 -17.28 37.77 34.01
N PHE A 9 -18.45 37.87 33.38
CA PHE A 9 -19.02 36.80 32.57
C PHE A 9 -18.14 36.46 31.35
N LEU A 10 -17.71 37.48 30.61
CA LEU A 10 -16.84 37.30 29.45
C LEU A 10 -15.48 36.70 29.84
N ASP A 11 -14.91 37.16 30.95
CA ASP A 11 -13.61 36.68 31.41
C ASP A 11 -13.69 35.21 31.87
N ASN A 12 -14.76 34.83 32.56
CA ASN A 12 -15.00 33.43 32.92
C ASN A 12 -15.18 32.52 31.70
N HIS A 13 -15.93 32.96 30.68
CA HIS A 13 -16.11 32.20 29.45
C HIS A 13 -14.80 32.10 28.65
N ARG A 14 -13.99 33.16 28.63
CA ARG A 14 -12.65 33.15 28.03
C ARG A 14 -11.74 32.14 28.73
N GLN A 15 -11.73 32.10 30.06
CA GLN A 15 -10.93 31.14 30.82
C GLN A 15 -11.38 29.69 30.58
N GLN A 16 -12.69 29.44 30.45
CA GLN A 16 -13.20 28.12 30.08
C GLN A 16 -12.69 27.67 28.71
N LEU A 17 -12.75 28.53 27.69
CA LEU A 17 -12.25 28.20 26.35
C LEU A 17 -10.75 27.93 26.36
N ILE A 18 -9.96 28.73 27.08
CA ILE A 18 -8.50 28.52 27.21
C ILE A 18 -8.22 27.16 27.84
N THR A 19 -8.97 26.79 28.88
CA THR A 19 -8.82 25.49 29.55
C THR A 19 -9.10 24.34 28.58
N GLN A 20 -10.19 24.42 27.82
CA GLN A 20 -10.55 23.39 26.84
C GLN A 20 -9.51 23.25 25.73
N VAL A 21 -8.98 24.37 25.21
CA VAL A 21 -7.92 24.34 24.20
C VAL A 21 -6.65 23.70 24.77
N THR A 22 -6.28 24.04 26.01
CA THR A 22 -5.10 23.47 26.66
C THR A 22 -5.24 21.95 26.87
N ASP A 23 -6.43 21.47 27.22
CA ASP A 23 -6.69 20.03 27.40
C ASP A 23 -6.67 19.28 26.06
N LEU A 24 -7.21 19.89 24.99
CA LEU A 24 -7.10 19.36 23.63
C LEU A 24 -5.64 19.29 23.16
N GLU A 25 -4.85 20.33 23.40
CA GLU A 25 -3.42 20.36 23.07
C GLU A 25 -2.66 19.24 23.78
N LYS A 26 -2.96 18.98 25.06
CA LYS A 26 -2.38 17.86 25.81
C LYS A 26 -2.78 16.50 25.23
N MET A 27 -4.05 16.30 24.88
CA MET A 27 -4.50 15.05 24.26
C MET A 27 -3.84 14.82 22.91
N VAL A 28 -3.71 15.85 22.08
CA VAL A 28 -3.01 15.77 20.79
C VAL A 28 -1.54 15.42 21.00
N ALA A 29 -0.87 16.02 21.99
CA ALA A 29 0.51 15.71 22.30
C ALA A 29 0.69 14.24 22.76
N ALA A 30 -0.23 13.73 23.59
CA ALA A 30 -0.24 12.34 24.05
C ALA A 30 -0.45 11.36 22.88
N LEU A 31 -1.48 11.56 22.06
CA LEU A 31 -1.75 10.76 20.85
C LEU A 31 -0.56 10.79 19.89
N THR A 32 0.10 11.94 19.73
CA THR A 32 1.29 12.05 18.88
C THR A 32 2.47 11.24 19.43
N ALA A 33 2.63 11.15 20.75
CA ALA A 33 3.66 10.33 21.37
C ALA A 33 3.35 8.83 21.18
N GLU A 34 2.12 8.40 21.41
CA GLU A 34 1.68 7.01 21.19
C GLU A 34 1.87 6.59 19.73
N MET A 35 1.51 7.44 18.76
CA MET A 35 1.74 7.15 17.34
C MET A 35 3.23 6.99 17.02
N LYS A 36 4.12 7.78 17.63
CA LYS A 36 5.56 7.66 17.43
C LYS A 36 6.10 6.36 17.99
N GLU A 37 5.65 5.95 19.17
CA GLU A 37 6.04 4.69 19.80
C GLU A 37 5.61 3.50 18.94
N LEU A 38 4.37 3.51 18.46
CA LEU A 38 3.86 2.46 17.57
C LEU A 38 4.65 2.36 16.26
N VAL A 39 4.97 3.51 15.64
CA VAL A 39 5.78 3.55 14.41
C VAL A 39 7.18 2.99 14.64
N GLU A 40 7.78 3.28 15.80
CA GLU A 40 9.11 2.77 16.14
C GLU A 40 9.10 1.27 16.43
N ASP A 41 8.06 0.75 17.10
CA ASP A 41 7.87 -0.69 17.31
C ASP A 41 7.71 -1.45 15.99
N TYR A 42 6.87 -0.94 15.08
CA TYR A 42 6.74 -1.51 13.73
C TYR A 42 8.05 -1.45 12.95
N ARG A 43 8.82 -0.37 13.05
CA ARG A 43 10.14 -0.26 12.41
C ARG A 43 11.08 -1.34 12.95
N GLN A 44 11.20 -1.49 14.27
CA GLN A 44 12.10 -2.47 14.88
C GLN A 44 11.73 -3.92 14.53
N ASN A 45 10.43 -4.23 14.46
CA ASN A 45 9.96 -5.55 14.02
C ASN A 45 10.35 -5.83 12.56
N ILE A 46 10.25 -4.84 11.67
CA ILE A 46 10.67 -4.97 10.28
C ILE A 46 12.20 -5.15 10.19
N GLU A 47 12.98 -4.36 10.94
CA GLU A 47 14.44 -4.47 10.97
C GLU A 47 14.89 -5.85 11.48
N ALA A 48 14.25 -6.39 12.51
CA ALA A 48 14.53 -7.75 13.02
C ALA A 48 14.32 -8.82 11.93
N GLN A 49 13.21 -8.76 11.18
CA GLN A 49 12.95 -9.71 10.09
C GLN A 49 13.97 -9.57 8.94
N VAL A 50 14.45 -8.36 8.65
CA VAL A 50 15.50 -8.15 7.64
C VAL A 50 16.83 -8.76 8.07
N THR A 51 17.22 -8.66 9.35
CA THR A 51 18.46 -9.29 9.85
C THR A 51 18.45 -10.81 9.75
N THR A 52 17.30 -11.46 9.99
CA THR A 52 17.17 -12.92 9.83
C THR A 52 17.28 -13.38 8.37
N LEU A 53 16.91 -12.53 7.41
CA LEU A 53 17.02 -12.85 5.98
C LEU A 53 18.48 -12.77 5.48
N ASP A 54 19.27 -11.83 6.01
CA ASP A 54 20.71 -11.73 5.68
C ASP A 54 21.49 -12.96 6.16
N GLU A 55 21.11 -13.58 7.29
CA GLU A 55 21.73 -14.81 7.79
C GLU A 55 21.48 -16.02 6.87
N HIS A 56 20.27 -16.14 6.30
CA HIS A 56 19.94 -17.20 5.34
C HIS A 56 20.61 -17.04 3.97
N ASP A 57 20.92 -15.80 3.55
CA ASP A 57 21.57 -15.53 2.25
C ASP A 57 23.08 -15.93 2.25
N VAL A 58 23.71 -15.99 3.43
CA VAL A 58 25.09 -16.48 3.62
C VAL A 58 25.17 -18.01 3.46
N GLU A 59 24.15 -18.75 3.93
CA GLU A 59 24.12 -20.22 3.89
C GLU A 59 23.92 -20.76 2.45
N ILE A 60 23.13 -20.07 1.63
CA ILE A 60 22.91 -20.43 0.21
C ILE A 60 24.18 -20.22 -0.63
N ARG A 61 25.02 -19.23 -0.29
CA ARG A 61 26.27 -18.96 -1.03
C ARG A 61 27.37 -20.01 -0.82
N MET A 62 27.35 -20.77 0.27
CA MET A 62 28.40 -21.78 0.54
C MET A 62 28.14 -23.15 -0.12
N THR A 63 26.92 -23.43 -0.59
CA THR A 63 26.56 -24.75 -1.12
C THR A 63 26.50 -24.85 -2.66
N GLY A 64 26.58 -23.72 -3.39
CA GLY A 64 26.26 -23.63 -4.82
C GLY A 64 27.40 -23.62 -5.84
N ARG A 65 28.62 -24.10 -5.54
CA ARG A 65 29.71 -24.19 -6.56
C ARG A 65 30.00 -25.63 -7.01
N LYS A 66 29.23 -26.16 -7.98
CA LYS A 66 29.74 -27.20 -8.88
C LYS A 66 28.97 -27.28 -10.22
N ALA A 67 29.74 -27.35 -11.31
CA ALA A 67 29.36 -27.58 -12.72
C ALA A 67 28.65 -26.39 -13.42
N ARG A 68 28.88 -26.03 -14.70
CA ARG A 68 29.67 -26.49 -15.86
C ARG A 68 29.53 -25.34 -16.89
N GLN A 69 30.57 -24.63 -17.30
CA GLN A 69 31.31 -24.72 -18.59
C GLN A 69 30.56 -25.28 -19.84
N GLY A 70 30.49 -24.45 -20.90
CA GLY A 70 30.14 -24.74 -22.31
C GLY A 70 28.79 -24.13 -22.75
N GLY A 71 28.58 -23.45 -23.88
CA GLY A 71 29.42 -23.07 -25.02
C GLY A 71 28.59 -22.19 -26.01
N ASP A 72 29.33 -21.39 -26.79
CA ASP A 72 29.12 -20.71 -28.08
C ASP A 72 27.78 -20.64 -28.88
N ASN A 73 27.50 -19.41 -29.33
CA ASN A 73 27.20 -18.88 -30.69
C ASN A 73 25.79 -18.82 -31.34
N VAL A 74 25.34 -17.55 -31.49
CA VAL A 74 24.74 -16.81 -32.64
C VAL A 74 23.39 -17.22 -33.26
N ALA A 75 22.43 -16.29 -33.21
CA ALA A 75 21.57 -15.94 -34.35
C ALA A 75 20.98 -14.53 -34.14
N ASP A 76 21.31 -13.61 -35.04
CA ASP A 76 20.70 -12.29 -35.19
C ASP A 76 19.25 -12.42 -35.69
N THR A 77 18.34 -11.69 -35.05
CA THR A 77 17.11 -11.17 -35.66
C THR A 77 16.80 -9.83 -35.03
N ASP A 78 16.97 -8.78 -35.85
CA ASP A 78 16.39 -7.46 -35.65
C ASP A 78 14.86 -7.56 -35.76
N ASP A 79 14.14 -7.21 -34.69
CA ASP A 79 12.76 -6.72 -34.81
C ASP A 79 12.49 -5.77 -33.65
N ASP A 80 12.36 -4.50 -34.00
CA ASP A 80 12.19 -3.35 -33.13
C ASP A 80 10.81 -3.39 -32.47
N ASN A 81 10.75 -3.94 -31.26
CA ASN A 81 9.69 -3.64 -30.31
C ASN A 81 10.36 -3.10 -29.03
N GLU A 82 10.62 -1.80 -29.02
CA GLU A 82 10.94 -1.06 -27.80
C GLU A 82 9.70 -1.03 -26.87
N GLU A 83 9.45 -2.16 -26.23
CA GLU A 83 8.80 -2.20 -24.93
C GLU A 83 9.74 -1.51 -23.93
N PRO A 84 9.26 -0.65 -23.01
CA PRO A 84 10.12 0.04 -22.06
C PRO A 84 10.75 -0.96 -21.07
N SER A 85 11.90 -1.51 -21.47
CA SER A 85 12.76 -2.34 -20.66
C SER A 85 13.40 -1.46 -19.59
N PHE A 86 12.79 -1.42 -18.41
CA PHE A 86 13.44 -0.94 -17.18
C PHE A 86 14.48 -1.96 -16.70
N GLY A 87 15.42 -2.32 -17.57
CA GLY A 87 16.47 -3.30 -17.33
C GLY A 87 17.61 -2.71 -16.53
N ARG A 88 17.58 -2.82 -15.20
CA ARG A 88 18.84 -2.95 -14.45
C ARG A 88 19.33 -4.39 -14.61
N LYS A 89 20.49 -4.55 -15.25
CA LYS A 89 21.27 -5.80 -15.28
C LYS A 89 21.71 -6.19 -13.88
N GLY A 90 20.84 -6.90 -13.17
CA GLY A 90 21.16 -7.77 -12.06
C GLY A 90 20.26 -8.98 -12.19
N LYS A 91 20.77 -10.20 -11.99
CA LYS A 91 19.94 -11.39 -11.85
C LYS A 91 19.16 -11.29 -10.53
N GLY A 92 18.23 -10.35 -10.45
CA GLY A 92 17.21 -10.30 -9.41
C GLY A 92 16.11 -11.29 -9.76
N VAL A 93 15.50 -11.89 -8.74
CA VAL A 93 14.23 -12.61 -8.90
C VAL A 93 13.26 -11.66 -9.60
N LYS A 94 12.86 -11.99 -10.83
CA LYS A 94 11.83 -11.24 -11.54
C LYS A 94 10.51 -11.62 -10.90
N ILE A 95 9.84 -10.65 -10.27
CA ILE A 95 8.45 -10.83 -9.86
C ILE A 95 7.61 -10.43 -11.07
N ASP A 96 6.93 -11.40 -11.65
CA ASP A 96 6.04 -11.18 -12.78
C ASP A 96 4.82 -10.37 -12.36
N GLN A 97 4.21 -9.66 -13.32
CA GLN A 97 2.98 -8.93 -13.08
C GLN A 97 1.85 -9.92 -12.71
N PRO A 98 1.08 -9.66 -11.65
CA PRO A 98 -0.04 -10.51 -11.27
C PRO A 98 -1.08 -10.61 -12.38
N GLU A 99 -1.78 -11.74 -12.44
CA GLU A 99 -2.88 -11.91 -13.39
C GLU A 99 -4.05 -10.97 -13.09
N LYS A 100 -4.90 -10.74 -14.10
CA LYS A 100 -6.09 -9.89 -13.92
C LYS A 100 -7.17 -10.58 -13.09
N TYR A 101 -7.59 -9.92 -12.01
CA TYR A 101 -8.60 -10.42 -11.09
C TYR A 101 -10.00 -9.91 -11.41
N GLY A 102 -10.94 -10.82 -11.65
CA GLY A 102 -12.33 -10.49 -11.95
C GLY A 102 -13.33 -10.96 -10.91
N SER A 103 -13.08 -12.15 -10.35
CA SER A 103 -13.76 -12.77 -9.21
C SER A 103 -13.16 -14.16 -8.93
N ASN A 104 -13.49 -14.75 -7.79
CA ASN A 104 -13.17 -16.16 -7.45
C ASN A 104 -13.54 -17.22 -8.50
N LYS A 105 -14.41 -16.90 -9.45
CA LYS A 105 -14.71 -17.81 -10.56
C LYS A 105 -13.49 -18.12 -11.42
N ASP A 106 -12.46 -17.28 -11.33
CA ASP A 106 -11.17 -17.46 -12.01
C ASP A 106 -10.23 -18.41 -11.23
N GLY A 107 -10.68 -18.99 -10.11
CA GLY A 107 -9.90 -19.96 -9.32
C GLY A 107 -8.83 -19.37 -8.41
N VAL A 108 -8.70 -18.03 -8.40
CA VAL A 108 -7.74 -17.30 -7.56
C VAL A 108 -8.50 -16.63 -6.41
N ASN A 109 -8.09 -16.91 -5.18
CA ASN A 109 -8.58 -16.25 -3.97
C ASN A 109 -8.16 -14.77 -3.96
N LEU A 110 -9.01 -13.89 -3.45
CA LEU A 110 -8.70 -12.45 -3.36
C LEU A 110 -7.45 -12.20 -2.50
N ASP A 111 -7.30 -12.90 -1.38
CA ASP A 111 -6.15 -12.69 -0.48
C ASP A 111 -4.84 -13.13 -1.16
N ASP A 112 -4.83 -14.33 -1.75
CA ASP A 112 -3.67 -14.84 -2.50
C ASP A 112 -3.30 -13.91 -3.67
N TRP A 113 -4.31 -13.36 -4.36
CA TRP A 113 -4.10 -12.38 -5.42
C TRP A 113 -3.53 -11.06 -4.89
N LEU A 114 -4.04 -10.56 -3.76
CA LEU A 114 -3.55 -9.34 -3.12
C LEU A 114 -2.11 -9.49 -2.64
N GLU A 115 -1.73 -10.66 -2.11
CA GLU A 115 -0.35 -10.96 -1.74
C GLU A 115 0.59 -10.86 -2.96
N GLN A 116 0.19 -11.43 -4.10
CA GLN A 116 0.95 -11.32 -5.35
C GLN A 116 1.07 -9.87 -5.83
N VAL A 117 -0.03 -9.09 -5.75
CA VAL A 117 -0.03 -7.67 -6.07
C VAL A 117 0.92 -6.90 -5.16
N MET A 118 0.89 -7.12 -3.84
CA MET A 118 1.78 -6.44 -2.91
C MET A 118 3.25 -6.73 -3.17
N LEU A 119 3.59 -7.99 -3.47
CA LEU A 119 4.95 -8.38 -3.84
C LEU A 119 5.40 -7.69 -5.13
N TRP A 120 4.56 -7.67 -6.15
CA TRP A 120 4.85 -7.01 -7.41
C TRP A 120 5.00 -5.49 -7.25
N LEU A 121 4.09 -4.83 -6.52
CA LEU A 121 4.17 -3.39 -6.24
C LEU A 121 5.46 -3.02 -5.50
N LYS A 122 5.91 -3.88 -4.57
CA LYS A 122 7.18 -3.70 -3.86
C LYS A 122 8.37 -3.84 -4.80
N TYR A 123 8.35 -4.83 -5.70
CA TYR A 123 9.40 -5.04 -6.70
C TYR A 123 9.50 -3.89 -7.71
N THR A 124 8.36 -3.38 -8.19
CA THR A 124 8.29 -2.24 -9.11
C THR A 124 8.43 -0.87 -8.43
N ARG A 125 8.55 -0.85 -7.10
CA ARG A 125 8.80 0.34 -6.27
C ARG A 125 7.68 1.37 -6.29
N HIS A 126 6.43 0.91 -6.32
CA HIS A 126 5.28 1.78 -6.07
C HIS A 126 5.22 2.18 -4.59
N THR A 127 5.78 3.35 -4.27
CA THR A 127 5.86 3.84 -2.88
C THR A 127 4.67 4.71 -2.49
N LYS A 128 4.08 5.44 -3.45
CA LYS A 128 2.92 6.29 -3.25
C LYS A 128 1.62 5.51 -3.36
N ASP A 129 0.67 5.79 -2.48
CA ASP A 129 -0.62 5.11 -2.46
C ASP A 129 -1.40 5.30 -3.76
N GLU A 130 -1.43 6.51 -4.32
CA GLU A 130 -1.99 6.78 -5.65
C GLU A 130 -1.50 5.79 -6.71
N SER A 131 -0.18 5.56 -6.72
CA SER A 131 0.47 4.72 -7.72
C SER A 131 0.16 3.24 -7.48
N LYS A 132 0.10 2.80 -6.22
CA LYS A 132 -0.35 1.44 -5.85
C LYS A 132 -1.80 1.20 -6.26
N ILE A 133 -2.68 2.17 -5.99
CA ILE A 133 -4.11 2.10 -6.29
C ILE A 133 -4.32 2.04 -7.80
N MET A 134 -3.73 2.95 -8.58
CA MET A 134 -3.82 2.93 -10.04
C MET A 134 -3.32 1.61 -10.63
N SER A 135 -2.14 1.15 -10.21
CA SER A 135 -1.58 -0.10 -10.71
C SER A 135 -2.47 -1.31 -10.37
N THR A 136 -3.08 -1.32 -9.19
CA THR A 136 -3.98 -2.41 -8.78
C THR A 136 -5.32 -2.35 -9.51
N LEU A 137 -5.88 -1.15 -9.74
CA LEU A 137 -7.09 -0.95 -10.54
C LEU A 137 -6.95 -1.51 -11.97
N LEU A 138 -5.77 -1.34 -12.60
CA LEU A 138 -5.50 -1.88 -13.94
C LEU A 138 -5.47 -3.41 -13.99
N LEU A 139 -5.25 -4.06 -12.85
CA LEU A 139 -5.28 -5.51 -12.70
C LEU A 139 -6.69 -6.03 -12.36
N LEU A 140 -7.65 -5.16 -12.03
CA LEU A 140 -9.05 -5.56 -11.85
C LEU A 140 -9.77 -5.69 -13.20
N LYS A 141 -10.69 -6.65 -13.32
CA LYS A 141 -11.62 -6.81 -14.46
C LYS A 141 -13.04 -7.08 -13.97
N GLY A 142 -14.01 -7.05 -14.87
CA GLY A 142 -15.38 -7.51 -14.60
C GLY A 142 -16.09 -6.74 -13.48
N GLY A 143 -16.69 -7.47 -12.53
CA GLY A 143 -17.45 -6.90 -11.43
C GLY A 143 -16.59 -6.09 -10.45
N ALA A 144 -15.40 -6.60 -10.12
CA ALA A 144 -14.46 -5.93 -9.22
C ALA A 144 -14.01 -4.56 -9.78
N HIS A 145 -13.69 -4.49 -11.07
CA HIS A 145 -13.33 -3.22 -11.70
C HIS A 145 -14.48 -2.21 -11.70
N LYS A 146 -15.72 -2.66 -11.93
CA LYS A 146 -16.91 -1.78 -11.93
C LYS A 146 -17.18 -1.21 -10.54
N SER A 147 -17.05 -2.03 -9.50
CA SER A 147 -17.26 -1.59 -8.10
C SER A 147 -16.23 -0.56 -7.66
N MET A 148 -15.01 -0.60 -8.18
CA MET A 148 -13.92 0.30 -7.78
C MET A 148 -13.71 1.46 -8.77
N GLN A 149 -14.62 1.66 -9.73
CA GLN A 149 -14.43 2.61 -10.81
C GLN A 149 -14.41 4.08 -10.33
N HIS A 150 -15.06 4.41 -9.21
CA HIS A 150 -15.04 5.77 -8.64
C HIS A 150 -13.64 6.19 -8.21
N TRP A 151 -12.77 5.26 -7.79
CA TRP A 151 -11.38 5.58 -7.47
C TRP A 151 -10.63 6.15 -8.68
N ILE A 152 -10.92 5.69 -9.91
CA ILE A 152 -10.32 6.24 -11.13
C ILE A 152 -10.74 7.70 -11.30
N THR A 153 -12.02 8.00 -11.09
CA THR A 153 -12.57 9.35 -11.15
C THR A 153 -11.96 10.24 -10.07
N GLU A 154 -11.86 9.75 -8.84
CA GLU A 154 -11.28 10.49 -7.71
C GLU A 154 -9.79 10.81 -7.90
N ILE A 155 -9.02 9.89 -8.47
CA ILE A 155 -7.60 10.14 -8.75
C ILE A 155 -7.44 11.12 -9.93
N ASN A 156 -8.28 11.03 -10.97
CA ASN A 156 -8.14 11.84 -12.18
C ASN A 156 -8.75 13.25 -12.07
N GLU A 157 -9.84 13.43 -11.33
CA GLU A 157 -10.62 14.68 -11.35
C GLU A 157 -10.29 15.63 -10.19
N ASN A 158 -9.55 15.17 -9.18
CA ASN A 158 -9.36 15.93 -7.95
C ASN A 158 -7.89 16.22 -7.67
N ASN A 159 -7.52 17.50 -7.54
CA ASN A 159 -6.31 17.97 -6.84
C ASN A 159 -6.32 17.60 -5.33
N LYS A 160 -7.14 16.64 -4.90
CA LYS A 160 -7.14 16.08 -3.54
C LYS A 160 -6.23 14.87 -3.52
N ALA A 161 -5.62 14.64 -2.35
CA ALA A 161 -4.91 13.41 -2.10
C ALA A 161 -5.85 12.23 -2.43
N PRO A 162 -5.45 11.34 -3.36
CA PRO A 162 -6.20 10.12 -3.58
C PRO A 162 -6.22 9.37 -2.25
N GLY A 163 -7.36 8.74 -1.95
CA GLY A 163 -7.52 8.00 -0.70
C GLY A 163 -6.35 7.04 -0.44
N THR A 164 -6.21 6.62 0.80
CA THR A 164 -5.08 5.80 1.22
C THR A 164 -5.16 4.39 0.63
N TRP A 165 -4.01 3.72 0.51
CA TRP A 165 -3.96 2.32 0.09
C TRP A 165 -4.83 1.42 0.99
N VAL A 166 -4.91 1.74 2.29
CA VAL A 166 -5.71 1.01 3.27
C VAL A 166 -7.21 1.14 3.00
N GLU A 167 -7.69 2.35 2.69
CA GLU A 167 -9.10 2.59 2.32
C GLU A 167 -9.48 1.81 1.06
N PHE A 168 -8.61 1.83 0.05
CA PHE A 168 -8.82 1.08 -1.19
C PHE A 168 -8.93 -0.43 -0.94
N ILE A 169 -8.02 -1.03 -0.15
CA ILE A 169 -8.06 -2.47 0.16
C ILE A 169 -9.31 -2.83 0.98
N THR A 170 -9.66 -2.00 1.95
CA THR A 170 -10.85 -2.21 2.79
C THR A 170 -12.12 -2.25 1.93
N GLU A 171 -12.25 -1.29 1.02
CA GLU A 171 -13.39 -1.24 0.09
C GLU A 171 -13.37 -2.42 -0.89
N LEU A 172 -12.19 -2.82 -1.38
CA LEU A 172 -12.07 -3.97 -2.29
C LEU A 172 -12.56 -5.26 -1.63
N CYS A 173 -12.13 -5.52 -0.39
CA CYS A 173 -12.58 -6.69 0.37
C CYS A 173 -14.08 -6.63 0.67
N THR A 174 -14.61 -5.45 1.01
CA THR A 174 -16.05 -5.25 1.29
C THR A 174 -16.92 -5.44 0.04
N ALA A 175 -16.49 -4.87 -1.09
CA ALA A 175 -17.15 -5.05 -2.38
C ALA A 175 -17.16 -6.52 -2.78
N TYR A 176 -16.06 -7.23 -2.54
CA TYR A 176 -15.94 -8.65 -2.81
C TYR A 176 -16.84 -9.52 -1.91
N GLU A 177 -16.91 -9.27 -0.60
CA GLU A 177 -17.85 -9.95 0.29
C GLU A 177 -19.30 -9.79 -0.18
N SER A 178 -19.64 -8.63 -0.73
CA SER A 178 -20.97 -8.34 -1.25
C SER A 178 -21.23 -9.09 -2.57
N ILE A 179 -20.24 -9.15 -3.47
CA ILE A 179 -20.30 -9.88 -4.75
C ILE A 179 -20.40 -11.41 -4.55
N ASP A 180 -19.77 -11.95 -3.51
CA ASP A 180 -19.88 -13.38 -3.17
C ASP A 180 -21.25 -13.72 -2.57
N LYS A 181 -21.83 -12.82 -1.77
CA LYS A 181 -23.17 -12.98 -1.17
C LYS A 181 -24.30 -12.88 -2.19
N ASP A 182 -24.20 -12.00 -3.19
CA ASP A 182 -25.23 -11.83 -4.25
C ASP A 182 -25.34 -13.02 -5.22
N LYS A 183 -24.41 -13.99 -5.18
CA LYS A 183 -24.46 -15.21 -6.01
C LYS A 183 -25.06 -16.42 -5.31
N LYS A 184 -25.48 -16.30 -4.05
CA LYS A 184 -26.15 -17.36 -3.26
C LYS A 184 -27.68 -17.23 -3.19
N LYS A 185 -28.28 -16.36 -4.00
CA LYS A 185 -29.74 -16.20 -4.13
C LYS A 185 -30.21 -16.69 -5.49
#